data_AF-A0A8T6RVA0-F1
#
_entry.id   AF-A0A8T6RVA0-F1
#
_cell.length_a   1.000
_cell.length_b   1.000
_cell.length_c   1.000
_cell.angle_alpha   90.00
_cell.angle_beta   90.00
_cell.angle_gamma   90.00
#
_symmetry.space_group_name_H-M   'P 1'
#
loop_
_entity.id
_entity.type
_entity.pdbx_description
1 polymer ?
#
loop_
_entity_poly.entity_id
_entity_poly.type
_entity_poly.pdbx_seq_one_letter_code
_entity_poly.pdbx_strand_id
1 'polypeptide(L)' 'RLDEGENPINIEVWDRARNYMGRSYMIVLDTTPPDLRLLEPERDLETRDPVVRIRGTVDANV' A
#
# COMPACT_ATOMS: atom_id res chain seq x y z
N ARG A 1 17.41 4.22 0.12
CA ARG A 1 16.44 3.37 -0.61
C ARG A 1 15.85 2.44 0.44
N LEU A 2 14.53 2.29 0.45
CA LEU A 2 13.82 1.35 1.32
C LEU A 2 13.60 0.04 0.55
N ASP A 3 13.56 -1.07 1.28
CA ASP A 3 13.19 -2.38 0.76
C ASP A 3 11.69 -2.61 1.00
N GLU A 4 11.04 -3.49 0.23
CA GLU A 4 9.65 -3.85 0.51
C GLU A 4 9.53 -4.48 1.90
N GLY A 5 8.48 -4.12 2.65
CA GLY A 5 8.27 -4.56 4.02
C GLY A 5 8.92 -3.65 5.06
N GLU A 6 9.43 -4.24 6.14
CA GLU A 6 9.95 -3.51 7.31
C GLU A 6 11.32 -2.88 7.07
N ASN A 7 11.42 -1.58 7.37
CA ASN A 7 12.62 -0.77 7.27
C ASN A 7 12.87 -0.03 8.59
N PRO A 8 13.69 -0.60 9.49
CA PRO A 8 14.00 0.06 10.76
C PRO A 8 14.98 1.22 10.55
N ILE A 9 14.62 2.40 11.04
CA ILE A 9 15.51 3.56 11.16
C ILE A 9 16.07 3.60 12.58
N ASN A 10 17.38 3.38 12.70
CA ASN A 10 18.08 3.43 13.98
C ASN A 10 18.72 4.80 14.18
N ILE A 11 18.45 5.41 15.32
CA ILE A 11 19.00 6.70 15.74
C ILE A 11 19.79 6.46 17.02
N GLU A 12 21.06 6.85 16.98
CA GLU A 12 21.99 6.74 18.09
C GLU A 12 22.57 8.11 18.41
N VAL A 13 22.65 8.44 19.70
CA VAL A 13 23.16 9.72 20.18
C VAL A 13 24.10 9.52 21.37
N TRP A 14 25.18 10.30 21.36
CA TRP A 14 26.13 10.42 22.46
C TRP A 14 26.25 11.89 22.87
N ASP A 15 26.32 12.16 24.17
CA ASP A 15 26.69 13.49 24.66
C ASP A 15 28.21 13.63 24.88
N ARG A 16 28.65 14.83 25.29
CA ARG A 16 30.08 15.11 25.54
C ARG A 16 30.65 14.34 26.74
N ALA A 17 29.80 13.89 27.66
CA ALA A 17 30.17 13.07 28.80
C ALA A 17 30.18 11.57 28.47
N ARG A 18 29.88 11.20 27.21
CA ARG A 18 29.75 9.82 26.70
C ARG A 18 28.53 9.05 27.21
N ASN A 19 27.47 9.75 27.63
CA ASN A 19 26.17 9.09 27.82
C ASN A 19 25.61 8.68 26.46
N TYR A 20 25.00 7.49 26.37
CA TYR A 20 24.45 6.92 25.13
C TYR A 20 22.94 6.74 25.21
N MET A 21 22.24 7.00 24.09
CA MET A 21 20.86 6.60 23.89
C MET A 21 20.65 6.14 22.44
N GLY A 22 19.96 5.01 22.26
CA GLY A 22 19.51 4.49 20.97
C GLY A 22 17.98 4.42 20.89
N ARG A 23 17.41 4.67 19.71
CA ARG A 23 15.98 4.47 19.42
C ARG A 23 15.80 3.95 17.99
N SER A 24 14.82 3.08 17.78
CA SER A 24 14.44 2.59 16.46
C SER A 24 13.02 3.02 16.09
N TYR A 25 12.80 3.34 14.81
CA TYR A 25 11.50 3.64 14.23
C TYR A 25 11.25 2.69 13.06
N MET A 26 10.13 1.96 13.11
CA MET A 26 9.75 1.05 12.03
C MET A 26 8.98 1.80 10.95
N ILE A 27 9.41 1.67 9.69
CA ILE A 27 8.67 2.10 8.51
C ILE A 27 8.33 0.87 7.69
N VAL A 28 7.09 0.71 7.26
CA VAL A 28 6.69 -0.34 6.32
C VAL A 28 6.50 0.27 4.95
N LEU A 29 7.26 -0.22 3.97
CA LEU A 29 7.02 0.08 2.56
C LEU A 29 6.10 -1.01 2.01
N ASP A 30 4.94 -0.60 1.49
CA ASP A 30 4.06 -1.45 0.70
C ASP A 30 3.99 -0.89 -0.72
N THR A 31 4.51 -1.65 -1.68
CA THR A 31 4.44 -1.32 -3.11
C THR A 31 3.46 -2.21 -3.87
N THR A 32 2.72 -3.06 -3.17
CA THR A 32 1.74 -3.96 -3.78
C THR A 32 0.54 -3.13 -4.26
N PRO A 33 0.27 -3.07 -5.59
CA PRO A 33 -0.88 -2.34 -6.09
C PRO A 33 -2.18 -3.02 -5.64
N PRO A 34 -3.27 -2.25 -5.47
CA PRO A 34 -4.57 -2.83 -5.18
C PRO A 34 -5.11 -3.62 -6.38
N ASP A 35 -5.92 -4.63 -6.10
CA ASP A 35 -6.64 -5.40 -7.11
C ASP A 35 -7.90 -4.66 -7.54
N LEU A 36 -8.03 -4.39 -8.85
CA LEU A 36 -9.27 -3.86 -9.44
C LEU A 36 -10.06 -4.99 -10.10
N ARG A 37 -11.35 -5.09 -9.78
CA ARG A 37 -12.27 -6.07 -10.40
C ARG A 37 -13.52 -5.41 -10.94
N LEU A 38 -13.85 -5.68 -12.19
CA LEU A 38 -15.13 -5.31 -12.77
C LEU A 38 -16.19 -6.37 -12.43
N LEU A 39 -17.32 -5.94 -11.90
CA LEU A 39 -18.47 -6.78 -11.55
C LEU A 39 -19.61 -6.64 -12.55
N GLU A 40 -19.79 -5.46 -13.14
CA GLU A 40 -20.80 -5.19 -14.17
C GLU A 40 -20.21 -4.28 -15.26
N PRO A 41 -20.60 -4.48 -16.52
CA PRO A 41 -21.46 -5.57 -17.01
C PRO A 41 -20.71 -6.92 -17.00
N GLU A 42 -21.47 -8.00 -17.22
CA GLU A 42 -20.85 -9.29 -17.57
C GLU A 42 -20.03 -9.15 -18.84
N ARG A 43 -19.03 -10.04 -18.99
CA ARG A 43 -18.22 -10.05 -20.22
C ARG A 43 -19.10 -10.31 -21.43
N ASP A 44 -18.77 -9.63 -22.52
CA ASP A 44 -19.42 -9.79 -23.82
C ASP A 44 -20.92 -9.43 -23.82
N LEU A 45 -21.34 -8.50 -22.94
CA LEU A 45 -22.69 -7.94 -22.97
C LEU A 45 -22.97 -7.23 -24.31
N GLU A 46 -23.85 -7.83 -25.10
CA GLU A 46 -24.49 -7.17 -26.24
C GLU A 46 -25.85 -6.59 -25.82
N THR A 47 -26.03 -5.29 -25.97
CA THR A 47 -27.30 -4.63 -25.62
C THR A 47 -27.67 -3.52 -26.61
N ARG A 48 -28.98 -3.29 -26.75
CA ARG A 48 -29.54 -2.13 -27.44
C ARG A 48 -29.94 -1.00 -26.48
N ASP A 49 -29.75 -1.21 -25.17
CA ASP A 49 -29.93 -0.16 -24.17
C ASP A 49 -28.86 0.92 -24.38
N PRO A 50 -29.23 2.20 -24.57
CA PRO A 50 -28.26 3.28 -24.71
C PRO A 50 -27.49 3.57 -23.42
N VAL A 51 -27.88 2.97 -22.28
CA VAL A 51 -27.23 3.14 -20.98
C VAL A 51 -26.73 1.79 -20.46
N VAL A 52 -25.44 1.72 -20.14
CA VAL A 52 -24.83 0.56 -19.48
C VAL A 52 -24.26 0.98 -18.14
N ARG A 53 -24.66 0.27 -17.08
CA ARG A 53 -24.12 0.45 -15.75
C ARG A 53 -22.79 -0.28 -15.62
N ILE A 54 -21.77 0.43 -15.12
CA ILE A 54 -20.48 -0.15 -14.75
C ILE A 54 -20.40 -0.24 -13.23
N ARG A 55 -19.99 -1.40 -12.71
CA ARG A 55 -19.70 -1.58 -11.29
C ARG A 55 -18.40 -2.36 -11.14
N GLY A 56 -17.58 -1.97 -10.18
CA GLY A 56 -16.37 -2.70 -9.81
C GLY A 56 -16.04 -2.54 -8.33
N THR A 57 -15.03 -3.28 -7.89
CA THR A 57 -14.46 -3.22 -6.54
C THR A 57 -12.95 -2.99 -6.63
N VAL A 58 -12.43 -2.29 -5.64
CA VAL A 58 -10.99 -2.15 -5.41
C VAL A 58 -10.69 -2.79 -4.06
N ASP A 59 -9.68 -3.65 -4.01
CA ASP A 59 -9.18 -4.23 -2.77
C ASP A 59 -7.72 -3.83 -2.60
N ALA A 60 -7.42 -3.07 -1.56
CA ALA A 60 -6.05 -2.86 -1.14
C ALA A 60 -5.78 -3.95 -0.11
N ASN A 61 -4.86 -4.86 -0.41
CA ASN A 61 -4.50 -5.98 0.47
C ASN A 61 -4.55 -5.53 1.94
N VAL A 62 -5.54 -6.05 2.69
CA VAL A 62 -5.72 -5.78 4.13
C VAL A 62 -4.86 -6.73 4.94
#